data_AF-A0A7X8FWI7-F1
#
_entry.id   AF-A0A7X8FWI7-F1
#
_cell.length_a   1.000
_cell.length_b   1.000
_cell.length_c   1.000
_cell.angle_alpha   90.00
_cell.angle_beta   90.00
_cell.angle_gamma   90.00
#
_symmetry.space_group_name_H-M   'P 1'
#
loop_
_entity.id
_entity.type
_entity.pdbx_description
1 polymer ?
#
loop_
_entity_poly.entity_id
_entity_poly.type
_entity_poly.pdbx_seq_one_letter_code
_entity_poly.pdbx_strand_id
1 'polypeptide(L)' 'SVKCPSCGFAGDSRAFRSGCPVCGYAVNTGDAAQQGDTRHMRGSGQKKRGSATDPLPWWIYVLSLALLALVSALVVMNAG' A
#
# COMPACT_ATOMS: atom_id res chain seq x y z
N SER A 1 -19.82 7.25 13.29
CA SER A 1 -18.35 7.21 13.17
C SER A 1 -17.94 5.83 12.71
N VAL A 2 -17.07 5.75 11.71
CA VAL A 2 -16.54 4.50 11.12
C VAL A 2 -15.05 4.43 11.40
N LYS A 3 -14.54 3.23 11.66
CA LYS A 3 -13.11 2.97 11.92
C LYS A 3 -12.52 2.14 10.79
N CYS A 4 -11.37 2.55 10.28
CA CYS A 4 -10.61 1.80 9.29
C CYS A 4 -9.92 0.60 9.95
N PRO A 5 -10.13 -0.65 9.48
CA PRO A 5 -9.46 -1.82 10.04
C PRO A 5 -7.96 -1.89 9.68
N SER A 6 -7.53 -1.24 8.60
CA SER A 6 -6.12 -1.30 8.15
C SER A 6 -5.20 -0.31 8.85
N CYS A 7 -5.67 0.92 9.13
CA CYS A 7 -4.84 1.95 9.74
C CYS A 7 -5.39 2.53 11.05
N GLY A 8 -6.58 2.09 11.49
CA GLY A 8 -7.20 2.55 12.74
C GLY A 8 -7.84 3.94 12.68
N PHE A 9 -7.79 4.64 11.54
CA PHE A 9 -8.40 5.96 11.38
C PHE A 9 -9.91 5.92 11.67
N ALA A 10 -10.39 6.81 12.54
CA ALA A 10 -11.80 6.96 12.88
C ALA A 10 -12.34 8.30 12.36
N GLY A 11 -13.46 8.28 11.64
CA GLY A 11 -14.04 9.48 11.07
C GLY A 11 -15.52 9.34 10.70
N ASP A 12 -16.09 10.36 10.07
CA ASP A 12 -17.48 10.35 9.65
C ASP A 12 -17.74 9.38 8.49
N SER A 13 -18.90 8.71 8.49
CA SER A 13 -19.26 7.73 7.45
C SER A 13 -19.21 8.32 6.02
N ARG A 14 -19.39 9.65 5.87
CA ARG A 14 -19.28 10.35 4.59
C ARG A 14 -17.84 10.38 4.05
N ALA A 15 -16.85 10.46 4.92
CA ALA A 15 -15.43 10.45 4.55
C ALA A 15 -14.94 9.07 4.09
N PHE A 16 -15.68 8.01 4.40
CA PHE A 16 -15.39 6.63 3.98
C PHE A 16 -16.16 6.19 2.73
N ARG A 17 -16.99 7.07 2.13
CA ARG A 17 -17.80 6.74 0.94
C ARG A 17 -16.95 6.24 -0.23
N SER A 18 -15.77 6.82 -0.41
CA SER A 18 -14.80 6.45 -1.45
C SER A 18 -13.64 5.60 -0.91
N GLY A 19 -13.79 4.98 0.27
CA GLY A 19 -12.71 4.27 0.97
C GLY A 19 -12.02 5.12 2.04
N CYS A 20 -11.00 4.56 2.70
CA CYS A 20 -10.27 5.24 3.76
C CYS A 20 -9.34 6.33 3.19
N PRO A 21 -9.52 7.61 3.56
CA PRO A 21 -8.73 8.71 3.00
C PRO A 21 -7.27 8.75 3.51
N VAL A 22 -6.92 7.92 4.49
CA VAL A 22 -5.59 7.90 5.11
C VAL A 22 -4.68 6.84 4.48
N CYS A 23 -5.20 5.63 4.27
CA CYS A 23 -4.40 4.49 3.79
C CYS A 23 -4.92 3.88 2.48
N GLY A 24 -6.06 4.34 1.97
CA GLY A 24 -6.65 3.79 0.75
C GLY A 24 -7.41 2.47 0.93
N TYR A 25 -7.66 2.01 2.16
CA TYR A 25 -8.48 0.81 2.38
C TYR A 25 -9.86 0.95 1.72
N ALA A 26 -10.24 -0.03 0.89
CA ALA A 26 -11.50 -0.04 0.14
C ALA A 26 -11.71 1.16 -0.81
N VAL A 27 -10.64 1.80 -1.29
CA VAL A 27 -10.78 2.76 -2.41
C VAL A 27 -11.16 2.00 -3.67
N ASN A 28 -12.36 2.27 -4.19
CA ASN A 28 -12.83 1.65 -5.42
C ASN A 28 -12.34 2.51 -6.59
N THR A 29 -11.50 1.93 -7.45
CA THR A 29 -10.93 2.65 -8.61
C THR A 29 -11.98 3.03 -9.66
N GLY A 30 -13.20 2.46 -9.58
CA GLY A 30 -14.35 2.86 -10.39
C GLY A 30 -14.95 4.23 -10.01
N ASP A 31 -14.75 4.69 -8.77
CA ASP A 31 -15.21 6.00 -8.28
C ASP A 31 -14.11 7.08 -8.40
N ALA A 32 -12.88 6.68 -8.72
CA ALA A 32 -11.73 7.58 -8.85
C ALA A 32 -11.83 8.55 -10.05
N ALA A 33 -12.77 8.31 -10.98
CA ALA A 33 -13.02 9.19 -12.12
C ALA A 33 -13.70 10.52 -11.73
N GLN A 34 -14.27 10.64 -10.53
CA GLN A 34 -15.03 11.84 -10.12
C GLN A 34 -14.36 12.67 -9.03
N GLN A 35 -13.11 12.37 -8.67
CA GLN A 35 -12.33 13.21 -7.76
C GLN A 35 -11.13 13.87 -8.47
N GLY A 36 -11.39 14.27 -9.71
CA GLY A 36 -10.72 15.42 -10.31
C GLY A 36 -11.23 16.69 -9.64
N ASP A 37 -10.31 17.37 -8.97
CA ASP A 37 -10.33 18.80 -8.66
C ASP A 37 -10.92 19.31 -7.33
N THR A 38 -10.08 20.10 -6.66
CA THR A 38 -10.37 21.08 -5.60
C THR A 38 -10.75 20.59 -4.18
N ARG A 39 -9.73 20.49 -3.31
CA ARG A 39 -9.46 21.47 -2.23
C ARG A 39 -8.51 20.89 -1.18
N HIS A 40 -7.27 21.34 -1.27
CA HIS A 40 -6.39 21.45 -0.11
C HIS A 40 -6.97 22.43 0.93
N MET A 41 -6.56 22.24 2.20
CA MET A 41 -6.88 23.00 3.43
C MET A 41 -8.16 22.48 4.14
N ARG A 42 -8.18 22.00 5.39
CA ARG A 42 -7.35 22.28 6.58
C ARG A 42 -7.53 21.11 7.56
N GLY A 43 -6.42 20.53 8.01
CA GLY A 43 -6.39 19.46 9.00
C GLY A 43 -4.95 18.96 9.14
N SER A 44 -4.20 19.63 10.00
CA SER A 44 -2.80 19.33 10.32
C SER A 44 -2.62 17.87 10.72
N GLY A 45 -1.84 17.13 9.93
CA GLY A 45 -1.48 15.75 10.26
C GLY A 45 -0.94 14.97 9.07
N GLN A 46 0.21 15.40 8.55
CA GLN A 46 1.10 14.63 7.68
C GLN A 46 0.61 14.29 6.25
N LYS A 47 0.97 15.18 5.33
CA LYS A 47 1.29 14.81 3.95
C LYS A 47 2.33 13.67 3.96
N LYS A 48 1.96 12.48 3.52
CA LYS A 48 2.83 11.73 2.61
C LYS A 48 2.11 11.66 1.27
N ARG A 49 2.57 12.54 0.37
CA ARG A 49 2.23 12.55 -1.05
C ARG A 49 2.63 11.21 -1.65
N GLY A 50 1.85 10.75 -2.62
CA GLY A 50 2.03 9.45 -3.26
C GLY A 50 3.44 9.22 -3.81
N SER A 51 3.87 7.98 -3.65
CA SER A 51 4.81 7.26 -4.51
C SER A 51 4.44 5.80 -4.31
N ALA A 52 3.87 5.15 -5.32
CA ALA A 52 4.66 4.23 -6.12
C ALA A 52 5.15 3.07 -5.25
N THR A 53 4.42 1.95 -5.33
CA THR A 53 4.86 0.62 -4.89
C THR A 53 5.39 0.59 -3.46
N ASP A 54 4.53 0.30 -2.47
CA ASP A 54 5.00 -0.03 -1.12
C ASP A 54 6.17 -1.02 -1.25
N PRO A 55 7.41 -0.59 -0.90
CA PRO A 55 8.56 -1.47 -1.03
C PRO A 55 8.27 -2.69 -0.16
N LEU A 56 8.32 -3.87 -0.77
CA LEU A 56 8.05 -5.11 -0.06
C LEU A 56 8.96 -5.14 1.18
N PRO A 57 8.49 -5.71 2.30
CA PRO A 57 9.28 -5.76 3.53
C PRO A 57 10.71 -6.22 3.22
N TRP A 58 11.71 -5.57 3.80
CA TRP A 58 13.13 -5.85 3.53
C TRP A 58 13.48 -7.35 3.61
N TRP A 59 12.75 -8.09 4.44
CA TRP A 59 12.88 -9.53 4.61
C TRP A 59 12.50 -10.35 3.36
N ILE A 60 11.59 -9.86 2.52
CA ILE A 60 11.25 -10.50 1.22
C ILE A 60 12.49 -10.53 0.32
N TYR A 61 13.32 -9.48 0.32
CA TYR A 61 14.53 -9.46 -0.50
C TYR A 61 15.57 -10.45 0.02
N VAL A 62 15.70 -10.61 1.34
CA VAL A 62 16.58 -11.62 1.94
C VAL A 62 16.09 -13.03 1.60
N LEU A 63 14.78 -13.28 1.71
CA LEU A 63 14.14 -14.54 1.34
C LEU A 63 14.32 -14.87 -0.13
N SER A 64 14.06 -13.92 -1.03
CA SER A 64 14.20 -14.15 -2.47
C SER A 64 15.65 -14.39 -2.86
N LEU A 65 16.60 -13.65 -2.29
CA LEU A 65 18.03 -13.83 -2.56
C LEU A 65 18.55 -15.17 -2.03
N ALA A 66 18.10 -15.62 -0.86
CA ALA A 66 18.43 -16.94 -0.32
C ALA A 66 17.85 -18.08 -1.18
N LEU A 67 16.61 -17.94 -1.64
CA LEU A 67 15.95 -18.94 -2.49
C LEU A 67 16.66 -19.04 -3.85
N LEU A 68 17.04 -17.91 -4.42
CA LEU A 68 17.77 -17.82 -5.69
C LEU A 68 19.16 -18.45 -5.57
N ALA A 69 19.88 -18.19 -4.48
CA ALA A 69 21.17 -18.82 -4.20
C ALA A 69 21.02 -20.35 -4.09
N LEU A 70 20.01 -20.84 -3.38
CA LEU A 70 19.77 -22.28 -3.23
C LEU A 70 19.48 -22.97 -4.56
N VAL A 71 18.61 -22.38 -5.39
CA VAL A 71 18.32 -22.91 -6.74
C VAL A 71 19.58 -22.90 -7.61
N SER A 72 20.35 -21.80 -7.60
CA SER A 72 21.58 -21.72 -8.37
C SER A 72 22.60 -22.78 -7.96
N ALA A 73 22.74 -23.07 -6.65
CA ALA A 73 23.63 -24.11 -6.15
C ALA A 73 23.19 -25.49 -6.63
N LEU A 74 21.90 -25.83 -6.49
CA LEU A 74 21.36 -27.10 -6.98
C LEU A 74 21.56 -27.29 -8.49
N VAL A 75 21.32 -26.23 -9.28
CA VAL A 75 21.52 -26.27 -10.73
C VAL A 75 22.99 -26.52 -11.07
N VAL A 76 23.93 -25.82 -10.41
CA VAL A 76 25.37 -26.03 -10.62
C VAL A 76 25.80 -27.44 -10.23
N MET A 77 25.30 -27.95 -9.10
CA MET A 77 25.62 -29.29 -8.58
C MET A 77 25.01 -30.42 -9.43
N ASN A 78 23.95 -30.14 -10.19
CA ASN A 78 23.30 -31.10 -11.08
C ASN A 78 23.75 -30.98 -12.53
N ALA A 79 24.37 -29.85 -12.91
CA ALA A 79 24.89 -29.59 -14.25
C ALA A 79 26.40 -29.87 -14.38
N GLY A 80 27.12 -30.01 -13.27
CA GLY A 80 28.52 -30.43 -13.22
C GLY A 80 28.65 -31.90 -12.83
#